data_AF-A0A3N5YLR5-F1
#
_entry.id   AF-A0A3N5YLR5-F1
#
_cell.length_a   1.000
_cell.length_b   1.000
_cell.length_c   1.000
_cell.angle_alpha   90.00
_cell.angle_beta   90.00
_cell.angle_gamma   90.00
#
_symmetry.space_group_name_H-M   'P 1'
#
loop_
_entity.id
_entity.type
_entity.pdbx_description
1 polymer ?
#
loop_
_entity_poly.entity_id
_entity_poly.type
_entity_poly.pdbx_seq_one_letter_code
_entity_poly.pdbx_strand_id
1 'polypeptide(L)'
;MKLILLLVAAASFLPAYGEIAAAEVKVSEATQACIECHTLIHPGIVASWQKSRHAQMTPGEALAVKGLGLKVSSKEVPPALKETAVGCAECHTLRPEAHADTFEHNGFEIHIVVSPGDCRTCHAQEAEQYTRNIMSHAYRNLADNKVFNDLEHTILGGIERKGGKITLQPAHAATKAEACYYCHGTVLKVTGTETRNTEMAGELLFPTIAGWPNQGVGRVNLDGT
;
A
#
# COMPACT_ATOMS: atom_id res chain seq x y z
N MET A 1 76.48 6.95 -32.73
CA MET A 1 75.54 8.00 -33.18
C MET A 1 74.22 7.32 -33.55
N LYS A 2 73.11 7.88 -33.06
CA LYS A 2 71.68 7.53 -33.30
C LYS A 2 71.12 6.31 -32.55
N LEU A 3 70.65 6.64 -31.35
CA LEU A 3 69.59 5.97 -30.59
C LEU A 3 68.32 5.91 -31.46
N ILE A 4 67.73 4.74 -31.67
CA ILE A 4 66.39 4.59 -32.26
C ILE A 4 65.48 4.10 -31.13
N LEU A 5 64.68 5.03 -30.58
CA LEU A 5 63.60 4.73 -29.65
C LEU A 5 62.40 4.24 -30.47
N LEU A 6 62.05 2.96 -30.34
CA LEU A 6 60.80 2.40 -30.83
C LEU A 6 59.70 2.68 -29.79
N LEU A 7 58.86 3.68 -30.07
CA LEU A 7 57.63 3.93 -29.34
C LEU A 7 56.58 2.89 -29.75
N VAL A 8 56.31 1.92 -28.87
CA VAL A 8 55.17 1.02 -28.98
C VAL A 8 53.95 1.74 -28.41
N ALA A 9 53.06 2.23 -29.28
CA ALA A 9 51.76 2.73 -28.87
C ALA A 9 50.86 1.53 -28.50
N ALA A 10 50.73 1.27 -27.20
CA ALA A 10 49.75 0.32 -26.69
C ALA A 10 48.35 0.94 -26.86
N ALA A 11 47.60 0.48 -27.86
CA ALA A 11 46.19 0.80 -28.00
C ALA A 11 45.42 0.06 -26.90
N SER A 12 45.11 0.78 -25.83
CA SER A 12 44.24 0.31 -24.75
C SER A 12 42.81 0.17 -25.29
N PHE A 13 42.45 -1.04 -25.75
CA PHE A 13 41.06 -1.41 -25.95
C PHE A 13 40.40 -1.53 -24.56
N LEU A 14 39.79 -0.45 -24.10
CA LEU A 14 38.84 -0.47 -22.99
C LEU A 14 37.57 -1.15 -23.51
N PRO A 15 37.13 -2.30 -22.95
CA PRO A 15 35.83 -2.84 -23.28
C PRO A 15 34.79 -1.83 -22.79
N ALA A 16 34.01 -1.30 -23.72
CA ALA A 16 32.78 -0.60 -23.38
C ALA A 16 31.90 -1.61 -22.64
N TYR A 17 31.79 -1.46 -21.31
CA TYR A 17 30.71 -2.07 -20.56
C TYR A 17 29.43 -1.44 -21.09
N GLY A 18 28.82 -2.08 -22.07
CA GLY A 18 27.43 -1.79 -22.40
C GLY A 18 26.63 -2.02 -21.14
N GLU A 19 25.96 -0.97 -20.67
CA GLU A 19 24.85 -1.14 -19.75
C GLU A 19 23.90 -2.15 -20.39
N ILE A 20 23.84 -3.37 -19.82
CA ILE A 20 22.76 -4.28 -20.13
C ILE A 20 21.53 -3.57 -19.60
N ALA A 21 20.80 -2.88 -20.46
CA ALA A 21 19.49 -2.35 -20.13
C ALA A 21 18.69 -3.53 -19.58
N ALA A 22 18.42 -3.51 -18.28
CA ALA A 22 17.54 -4.49 -17.67
C ALA A 22 16.23 -4.45 -18.47
N ALA A 23 15.79 -5.60 -18.98
CA ALA A 23 14.53 -5.67 -19.69
C ALA A 23 13.45 -5.11 -18.75
N GLU A 24 12.73 -4.09 -19.22
CA GLU A 24 11.67 -3.46 -18.46
C GLU A 24 10.60 -4.51 -18.16
N VAL A 25 10.26 -4.71 -16.87
CA VAL A 25 9.28 -5.73 -16.50
C VAL A 25 7.92 -5.32 -17.04
N LYS A 26 7.28 -6.22 -17.77
CA LYS A 26 6.00 -5.97 -18.42
C LYS A 26 4.94 -5.57 -17.38
N VAL A 27 4.24 -4.47 -17.61
CA VAL A 27 3.02 -4.10 -16.88
C VAL A 27 1.76 -4.54 -17.64
N SER A 28 0.63 -4.66 -16.95
CA SER A 28 -0.66 -4.91 -17.60
C SER A 28 -1.17 -3.65 -18.32
N GLU A 29 -2.08 -3.84 -19.28
CA GLU A 29 -2.73 -2.72 -19.97
C GLU A 29 -3.50 -1.82 -18.99
N ALA A 30 -4.15 -2.40 -17.97
CA ALA A 30 -4.84 -1.65 -16.94
C ALA A 30 -3.86 -0.79 -16.12
N THR A 31 -2.77 -1.37 -15.63
CA THR A 31 -1.73 -0.61 -14.90
C THR A 31 -1.09 0.46 -15.79
N GLN A 32 -0.87 0.19 -17.07
CA GLN A 32 -0.35 1.16 -18.02
C GLN A 32 -1.28 2.39 -18.13
N ALA A 33 -2.59 2.17 -18.26
CA ALA A 33 -3.58 3.25 -18.26
C ALA A 33 -3.58 4.04 -16.93
N CYS A 34 -3.43 3.36 -15.79
CA CYS A 34 -3.29 4.04 -14.50
C CYS A 34 -2.05 4.95 -14.47
N ILE A 35 -0.89 4.45 -14.92
CA ILE A 35 0.39 5.19 -14.89
C ILE A 35 0.34 6.43 -15.78
N GLU A 36 -0.23 6.33 -16.98
CA GLU A 36 -0.30 7.45 -17.94
C GLU A 36 -1.00 8.68 -17.35
N CYS A 37 -2.06 8.47 -16.57
CA CYS A 37 -2.75 9.55 -15.87
C CYS A 37 -2.05 9.93 -14.54
N HIS A 38 -1.71 8.94 -13.71
CA HIS A 38 -1.18 9.19 -12.37
C HIS A 38 0.26 9.71 -12.36
N THR A 39 1.04 9.54 -13.42
CA THR A 39 2.38 10.14 -13.48
C THR A 39 2.32 11.67 -13.55
N LEU A 40 1.21 12.22 -14.07
CA LEU A 40 0.98 13.65 -14.19
C LEU A 40 0.34 14.21 -12.92
N ILE A 41 -0.69 13.52 -12.38
CA ILE A 41 -1.45 14.00 -11.22
C ILE A 41 -0.74 13.67 -9.89
N HIS A 42 -0.12 12.49 -9.80
CA HIS A 42 0.46 11.94 -8.57
C HIS A 42 1.88 11.35 -8.80
N PRO A 43 2.85 12.15 -9.32
CA PRO A 43 4.16 11.64 -9.73
C PRO A 43 4.92 10.92 -8.61
N GLY A 44 4.71 11.34 -7.35
CA GLY A 44 5.33 10.69 -6.19
C GLY A 44 4.88 9.25 -5.96
N ILE A 45 3.61 8.93 -6.24
CA ILE A 45 3.07 7.56 -6.08
C ILE A 45 3.68 6.64 -7.13
N VAL A 46 3.69 7.07 -8.40
CA VAL A 46 4.29 6.31 -9.51
C VAL A 46 5.78 6.07 -9.27
N ALA A 47 6.53 7.13 -8.92
CA ALA A 47 7.96 7.01 -8.66
C ALA A 47 8.30 6.13 -7.45
N SER A 48 7.44 6.11 -6.42
CA SER A 48 7.59 5.20 -5.28
C SER A 48 7.36 3.75 -5.70
N TRP A 49 6.31 3.48 -6.47
CA TRP A 49 6.00 2.14 -6.99
C TRP A 49 7.13 1.62 -7.90
N GLN A 50 7.64 2.41 -8.83
CA GLN A 50 8.74 2.03 -9.74
C GLN A 50 10.02 1.58 -9.00
N LYS A 51 10.26 2.09 -7.79
CA LYS A 51 11.39 1.71 -6.94
C LYS A 51 11.14 0.45 -6.11
N SER A 52 9.90 -0.04 -6.09
CA SER A 52 9.52 -1.24 -5.35
C SER A 52 9.90 -2.52 -6.10
N ARG A 53 10.05 -3.64 -5.39
CA ARG A 53 10.21 -4.94 -6.04
C ARG A 53 8.96 -5.40 -6.78
N HIS A 54 7.78 -4.92 -6.40
CA HIS A 54 6.53 -5.23 -7.10
C HIS A 54 6.51 -4.69 -8.53
N ALA A 55 7.21 -3.58 -8.81
CA ALA A 55 7.37 -3.05 -10.17
C ALA A 55 8.50 -3.73 -10.96
N GLN A 56 9.44 -4.41 -10.28
CA GLN A 56 10.69 -4.89 -10.86
C GLN A 56 10.72 -6.41 -11.07
N MET A 57 9.61 -7.10 -10.79
CA MET A 57 9.52 -8.54 -10.91
C MET A 57 8.07 -8.99 -11.04
N THR A 58 7.83 -10.01 -11.86
CA THR A 58 6.52 -10.67 -11.94
C THR A 58 6.37 -11.75 -10.86
N PRO A 59 5.14 -12.04 -10.38
CA PRO A 59 4.90 -13.20 -9.54
C PRO A 59 5.35 -14.54 -10.17
N GLY A 60 5.27 -14.68 -11.49
CA GLY A 60 5.74 -15.87 -12.21
C GLY A 60 7.25 -16.08 -12.04
N GLU A 61 8.05 -15.03 -12.26
CA GLU A 61 9.49 -15.07 -12.00
C GLU A 61 9.80 -15.30 -10.51
N ALA A 62 9.03 -14.66 -9.62
CA ALA A 62 9.24 -14.77 -8.18
C ALA A 62 9.04 -16.21 -7.69
N LEU A 63 8.06 -16.93 -8.25
CA LEU A 63 7.80 -18.35 -7.97
C LEU A 63 8.92 -19.28 -8.45
N ALA A 64 9.71 -18.88 -9.44
CA ALA A 64 10.86 -19.66 -9.92
C ALA A 64 12.09 -19.53 -8.99
N VAL A 65 12.11 -18.53 -8.10
CA VAL A 65 13.21 -18.32 -7.15
C VAL A 65 13.25 -19.42 -6.10
N LYS A 66 14.42 -20.00 -5.86
CA LYS A 66 14.63 -21.08 -4.90
C LYS A 66 15.28 -20.58 -3.60
N GLY A 67 15.05 -21.30 -2.51
CA GLY A 67 15.68 -21.03 -1.21
C GLY A 67 15.22 -19.73 -0.56
N LEU A 68 16.09 -19.09 0.22
CA LEU A 68 15.78 -17.88 1.01
C LEU A 68 15.46 -16.63 0.16
N GLY A 69 15.67 -16.69 -1.16
CA GLY A 69 15.32 -15.64 -2.10
C GLY A 69 13.83 -15.60 -2.47
N LEU A 70 13.08 -16.69 -2.25
CA LEU A 70 11.65 -16.78 -2.55
C LEU A 70 10.86 -15.84 -1.64
N LYS A 71 10.03 -14.97 -2.22
CA LYS A 71 9.27 -13.92 -1.49
C LYS A 71 7.78 -13.92 -1.80
N VAL A 72 7.31 -14.90 -2.57
CA VAL A 72 5.89 -15.19 -2.80
C VAL A 72 5.60 -16.51 -2.09
N SER A 73 4.57 -16.54 -1.26
CA SER A 73 4.28 -17.70 -0.41
C SER A 73 3.04 -18.47 -0.85
N SER A 74 2.18 -17.85 -1.66
CA SER A 74 1.07 -18.56 -2.32
C SER A 74 1.61 -19.54 -3.35
N LYS A 75 1.21 -20.81 -3.23
CA LYS A 75 1.57 -21.86 -4.21
C LYS A 75 0.89 -21.65 -5.56
N GLU A 76 -0.29 -21.04 -5.54
CA GLU A 76 -1.10 -20.77 -6.73
C GLU A 76 -1.45 -19.28 -6.75
N VAL A 77 -0.75 -18.54 -7.61
CA VAL A 77 -1.11 -17.16 -7.97
C VAL A 77 -2.02 -17.21 -9.20
N PRO A 78 -3.11 -16.41 -9.28
CA PRO A 78 -3.97 -16.36 -10.45
C PRO A 78 -3.16 -16.16 -11.75
N PRO A 79 -3.45 -16.88 -12.85
CA PRO A 79 -2.69 -16.78 -14.10
C PRO A 79 -2.56 -15.34 -14.63
N ALA A 80 -3.62 -14.54 -14.49
CA ALA A 80 -3.64 -13.14 -14.91
C ALA A 80 -2.56 -12.27 -14.23
N LEU A 81 -2.09 -12.65 -13.04
CA LEU A 81 -1.09 -11.91 -12.27
C LEU A 81 0.33 -12.46 -12.46
N LYS A 82 0.54 -13.57 -13.18
CA LYS A 82 1.87 -14.22 -13.23
C LYS A 82 2.84 -13.53 -14.17
N GLU A 83 2.34 -12.94 -15.25
CA GLU A 83 3.15 -12.51 -16.40
C GLU A 83 3.40 -11.00 -16.44
N THR A 84 2.91 -10.27 -15.44
CA THR A 84 3.09 -8.82 -15.32
C THR A 84 3.62 -8.46 -13.94
N ALA A 85 4.27 -7.30 -13.85
CA ALA A 85 4.58 -6.67 -12.57
C ALA A 85 3.30 -6.49 -11.74
N VAL A 86 3.45 -6.47 -10.42
CA VAL A 86 2.36 -6.10 -9.51
C VAL A 86 2.24 -4.57 -9.52
N GLY A 87 1.44 -4.08 -10.47
CA GLY A 87 1.18 -2.68 -10.71
C GLY A 87 0.03 -2.10 -9.89
N CYS A 88 -0.49 -0.97 -10.34
CA CYS A 88 -1.62 -0.29 -9.72
C CYS A 88 -2.87 -1.18 -9.73
N ALA A 89 -3.22 -1.72 -10.90
CA ALA A 89 -4.43 -2.51 -11.10
C ALA A 89 -4.34 -3.86 -10.38
N GLU A 90 -3.18 -4.51 -10.39
CA GLU A 90 -2.97 -5.82 -9.78
C GLU A 90 -3.25 -5.84 -8.26
N CYS A 91 -3.23 -4.67 -7.60
CA CYS A 91 -3.66 -4.49 -6.22
C CYS A 91 -5.06 -3.86 -6.10
N HIS A 92 -5.29 -2.74 -6.80
CA HIS A 92 -6.48 -1.89 -6.58
C HIS A 92 -7.74 -2.37 -7.32
N THR A 93 -7.65 -3.33 -8.24
CA THR A 93 -8.84 -3.94 -8.88
C THR A 93 -9.12 -5.35 -8.36
N LEU A 94 -8.39 -5.79 -7.32
CA LEU A 94 -8.43 -7.16 -6.84
C LEU A 94 -9.62 -7.37 -5.89
N ARG A 95 -10.37 -8.47 -6.06
CA ARG A 95 -11.50 -8.82 -5.17
C ARG A 95 -12.51 -7.66 -5.00
N PRO A 96 -12.99 -7.00 -6.08
CA PRO A 96 -13.85 -5.82 -5.96
C PRO A 96 -15.12 -6.07 -5.13
N GLU A 97 -15.72 -7.26 -5.24
CA GLU A 97 -16.91 -7.61 -4.45
C GLU A 97 -16.67 -7.71 -2.94
N ALA A 98 -15.42 -7.83 -2.50
CA ALA A 98 -15.07 -7.91 -1.08
C ALA A 98 -14.90 -6.54 -0.43
N HIS A 99 -14.70 -5.47 -1.20
CA HIS A 99 -14.35 -4.15 -0.68
C HIS A 99 -15.54 -3.19 -0.72
N ALA A 100 -15.90 -2.65 0.44
CA ALA A 100 -17.01 -1.70 0.52
C ALA A 100 -16.73 -0.35 -0.15
N ASP A 101 -15.46 0.00 -0.39
CA ASP A 101 -15.01 1.20 -1.13
C ASP A 101 -14.69 0.93 -2.59
N THR A 102 -15.12 -0.18 -3.19
CA THR A 102 -15.02 -0.33 -4.64
C THR A 102 -15.93 0.67 -5.35
N PHE A 103 -15.38 1.34 -6.36
CA PHE A 103 -16.06 2.33 -7.19
C PHE A 103 -15.47 2.39 -8.60
N GLU A 104 -16.27 2.89 -9.55
CA GLU A 104 -15.84 3.15 -10.92
C GLU A 104 -14.83 4.30 -10.97
N HIS A 105 -13.73 4.08 -11.70
CA HIS A 105 -12.69 5.07 -11.91
C HIS A 105 -12.06 4.93 -13.31
N ASN A 106 -12.57 5.71 -14.27
CA ASN A 106 -12.08 5.78 -15.64
C ASN A 106 -12.07 4.43 -16.38
N GLY A 107 -13.15 3.67 -16.27
CA GLY A 107 -13.37 2.38 -16.92
C GLY A 107 -12.98 1.16 -16.07
N PHE A 108 -12.52 1.36 -14.84
CA PHE A 108 -12.09 0.30 -13.94
C PHE A 108 -12.88 0.36 -12.62
N GLU A 109 -13.26 -0.81 -12.09
CA GLU A 109 -13.73 -0.92 -10.72
C GLU A 109 -12.52 -1.05 -9.80
N ILE A 110 -12.26 -0.04 -8.98
CA ILE A 110 -11.12 0.00 -8.06
C ILE A 110 -11.56 0.27 -6.62
N HIS A 111 -10.78 -0.19 -5.65
CA HIS A 111 -10.88 0.21 -4.24
C HIS A 111 -9.63 0.98 -3.81
N ILE A 112 -9.79 1.93 -2.88
CA ILE A 112 -8.69 2.76 -2.39
C ILE A 112 -7.84 1.97 -1.37
N VAL A 113 -8.52 1.21 -0.50
CA VAL A 113 -7.90 0.57 0.65
C VAL A 113 -7.52 -0.88 0.34
N VAL A 114 -6.33 -1.08 -0.21
CA VAL A 114 -5.75 -2.43 -0.36
C VAL A 114 -5.51 -3.04 1.03
N SER A 115 -6.02 -4.24 1.24
CA SER A 115 -6.07 -4.90 2.55
C SER A 115 -5.16 -6.14 2.65
N PRO A 116 -4.92 -6.68 3.87
CA PRO A 116 -4.28 -7.99 4.03
C PRO A 116 -4.96 -9.12 3.24
N GLY A 117 -6.27 -9.02 2.99
CA GLY A 117 -7.00 -9.96 2.16
C GLY A 117 -6.55 -9.95 0.70
N ASP A 118 -6.16 -8.79 0.16
CA ASP A 118 -5.62 -8.67 -1.19
C ASP A 118 -4.20 -9.23 -1.26
N CYS A 119 -3.37 -8.83 -0.29
CA CYS A 119 -1.99 -9.31 -0.14
C CYS A 119 -1.93 -10.85 -0.06
N ARG A 120 -2.91 -11.49 0.58
CA ARG A 120 -3.04 -12.95 0.71
C ARG A 120 -3.04 -13.68 -0.64
N THR A 121 -3.43 -13.02 -1.73
CA THR A 121 -3.42 -13.59 -3.08
C THR A 121 -2.03 -14.10 -3.47
N CYS A 122 -0.97 -13.34 -3.16
CA CYS A 122 0.42 -13.71 -3.43
C CYS A 122 1.21 -14.09 -2.16
N HIS A 123 0.79 -13.57 -1.00
CA HIS A 123 1.49 -13.70 0.29
C HIS A 123 0.61 -14.40 1.34
N ALA A 124 0.11 -15.59 1.01
CA ALA A 124 -0.79 -16.34 1.89
C ALA A 124 -0.18 -16.65 3.26
N GLN A 125 1.11 -17.01 3.33
CA GLN A 125 1.77 -17.32 4.60
C GLN A 125 1.88 -16.09 5.50
N GLU A 126 2.29 -14.95 4.95
CA GLU A 126 2.45 -13.70 5.70
C GLU A 126 1.10 -13.21 6.21
N ALA A 127 0.06 -13.23 5.37
CA ALA A 127 -1.30 -12.88 5.77
C ALA A 127 -1.81 -13.79 6.90
N GLU A 128 -1.57 -15.11 6.82
CA GLU A 128 -1.98 -16.10 7.82
C GLU A 128 -1.18 -16.02 9.13
N GLN A 129 0.07 -15.60 9.07
CA GLN A 129 0.85 -15.30 10.27
C GLN A 129 0.38 -14.00 10.92
N TYR A 130 0.12 -12.96 10.12
CA TYR A 130 -0.26 -11.66 10.64
C TYR A 130 -1.64 -11.68 11.29
N THR A 131 -2.62 -12.40 10.73
CA THR A 131 -3.95 -12.57 11.36
C THR A 131 -3.93 -13.23 12.75
N ARG A 132 -2.84 -13.90 13.14
CA ARG A 132 -2.66 -14.49 14.47
C ARG A 132 -1.78 -13.64 15.38
N ASN A 133 -1.28 -12.51 14.87
CA ASN A 133 -0.39 -11.61 15.58
C ASN A 133 -1.21 -10.68 16.49
N ILE A 134 -0.73 -10.41 17.71
CA ILE A 134 -1.36 -9.43 18.60
C ILE A 134 -1.53 -8.05 17.95
N MET A 135 -0.64 -7.69 17.02
CA MET A 135 -0.65 -6.42 16.31
C MET A 135 -1.85 -6.29 15.36
N SER A 136 -2.30 -7.36 14.69
CA SER A 136 -3.51 -7.30 13.85
C SER A 136 -4.79 -7.09 14.66
N HIS A 137 -4.73 -7.37 15.96
CA HIS A 137 -5.82 -7.15 16.90
C HIS A 137 -5.65 -5.85 17.71
N ALA A 138 -4.67 -5.00 17.39
CA ALA A 138 -4.28 -3.86 18.22
C ALA A 138 -5.42 -2.86 18.48
N TYR A 139 -6.32 -2.62 17.50
CA TYR A 139 -7.51 -1.80 17.71
C TYR A 139 -8.39 -2.38 18.83
N ARG A 140 -8.83 -3.63 18.68
CA ARG A 140 -9.73 -4.28 19.65
C ARG A 140 -9.05 -4.50 21.01
N ASN A 141 -7.76 -4.83 21.03
CA ASN A 141 -6.99 -4.97 22.26
C ASN A 141 -7.04 -3.69 23.12
N LEU A 142 -7.09 -2.51 22.48
CA LEU A 142 -7.24 -1.22 23.13
C LEU A 142 -8.72 -0.87 23.37
N ALA A 143 -9.50 -0.76 22.29
CA ALA A 143 -10.87 -0.25 22.29
C ALA A 143 -11.86 -1.13 23.07
N ASP A 144 -11.66 -2.45 23.09
CA ASP A 144 -12.58 -3.38 23.76
C ASP A 144 -12.14 -3.71 25.21
N ASN A 145 -11.01 -3.14 25.67
CA ASN A 145 -10.50 -3.35 27.02
C ASN A 145 -10.84 -2.17 27.95
N LYS A 146 -11.70 -2.40 28.94
CA LYS A 146 -12.17 -1.34 29.86
C LYS A 146 -11.02 -0.65 30.62
N VAL A 147 -10.02 -1.40 31.06
CA VAL A 147 -8.89 -0.84 31.81
C VAL A 147 -8.04 0.06 30.92
N PHE A 148 -7.85 -0.31 29.65
CA PHE A 148 -7.08 0.51 28.73
C PHE A 148 -7.87 1.73 28.25
N ASN A 149 -9.18 1.63 28.13
CA ASN A 149 -10.05 2.77 27.89
C ASN A 149 -10.02 3.78 29.05
N ASP A 150 -9.94 3.34 30.31
CA ASP A 150 -9.78 4.26 31.45
C ASP A 150 -8.49 5.08 31.32
N LEU A 151 -7.39 4.44 30.88
CA LEU A 151 -6.13 5.14 30.59
C LEU A 151 -6.28 6.08 29.39
N GLU A 152 -6.86 5.63 28.28
CA GLU A 152 -7.11 6.44 27.09
C GLU A 152 -7.92 7.70 27.43
N HIS A 153 -9.03 7.54 28.15
CA HIS A 153 -9.87 8.64 28.59
C HIS A 153 -9.11 9.59 29.51
N THR A 154 -8.27 9.08 30.42
CA THR A 154 -7.48 9.94 31.31
C THR A 154 -6.47 10.80 30.54
N ILE A 155 -5.92 10.28 29.44
CA ILE A 155 -4.92 10.98 28.62
C ILE A 155 -5.57 11.94 27.63
N LEU A 156 -6.62 11.50 26.91
CA LEU A 156 -7.19 12.21 25.78
C LEU A 156 -8.51 12.92 26.11
N GLY A 157 -9.15 12.55 27.22
CA GLY A 157 -10.48 13.02 27.57
C GLY A 157 -10.51 14.51 27.87
N GLY A 158 -11.60 15.16 27.46
CA GLY A 158 -11.85 16.56 27.80
C GLY A 158 -12.24 16.70 29.27
N ILE A 159 -11.80 17.77 29.92
CA ILE A 159 -12.20 18.09 31.30
C ILE A 159 -13.35 19.10 31.24
N GLU A 160 -14.52 18.71 31.73
CA GLU A 160 -15.68 19.60 31.86
C GLU A 160 -16.01 19.84 33.33
N ARG A 161 -16.37 21.08 33.69
CA ARG A 161 -16.90 21.40 35.03
C ARG A 161 -18.41 21.62 34.94
N LYS A 162 -19.19 20.71 35.52
CA LYS A 162 -20.66 20.79 35.54
C LYS A 162 -21.19 20.63 36.97
N GLY A 163 -21.97 21.62 37.43
CA GLY A 163 -22.57 21.60 38.77
C GLY A 163 -21.55 21.53 39.92
N GLY A 164 -20.38 22.15 39.76
CA GLY A 164 -19.31 22.14 40.77
C GLY A 164 -18.45 20.87 40.80
N LYS A 165 -18.74 19.86 39.96
CA LYS A 165 -17.93 18.65 39.81
C LYS A 165 -17.11 18.72 38.52
N ILE A 166 -15.95 18.07 38.53
CA ILE A 166 -15.15 17.82 37.33
C ILE A 166 -15.59 16.46 36.77
N THR A 167 -15.90 16.43 35.48
CA THR A 167 -16.24 15.22 34.74
C THR A 167 -15.33 15.07 33.54
N LEU A 168 -14.81 13.87 33.35
CA LEU A 168 -14.02 13.51 32.17
C LEU A 168 -14.97 13.14 31.03
N GLN A 169 -14.79 13.77 29.89
CA GLN A 169 -15.54 13.51 28.67
C GLN A 169 -14.69 12.67 27.71
N PRO A 170 -15.28 11.75 26.94
CA PRO A 170 -14.56 11.04 25.89
C PRO A 170 -13.92 12.02 24.90
N ALA A 171 -12.73 11.66 24.41
CA ALA A 171 -12.03 12.44 23.39
C ALA A 171 -12.79 12.46 22.06
N HIS A 172 -12.67 13.56 21.32
CA HIS A 172 -13.19 13.65 19.95
C HIS A 172 -12.55 12.57 19.05
N ALA A 173 -13.32 12.10 18.05
CA ALA A 173 -12.84 11.06 17.14
C ALA A 173 -11.53 11.43 16.43
N ALA A 174 -11.36 12.71 16.04
CA ALA A 174 -10.12 13.21 15.45
C ALA A 174 -8.93 13.09 16.42
N THR A 175 -9.09 13.51 17.67
CA THR A 175 -8.05 13.39 18.72
C THR A 175 -7.65 11.92 18.94
N LYS A 176 -8.63 11.02 18.98
CA LYS A 176 -8.38 9.58 19.11
C LYS A 176 -7.60 9.02 17.92
N ALA A 177 -7.99 9.42 16.70
CA ALA A 177 -7.35 8.98 15.46
C ALA A 177 -5.89 9.45 15.32
N GLU A 178 -5.56 10.64 15.83
CA GLU A 178 -4.21 11.22 15.78
C GLU A 178 -3.32 10.81 16.97
N ALA A 179 -3.90 10.23 18.02
CA ALA A 179 -3.18 9.77 19.21
C ALA A 179 -3.07 8.23 19.25
N CYS A 180 -3.85 7.56 20.11
CA CYS A 180 -3.71 6.13 20.34
C CYS A 180 -3.96 5.30 19.06
N TYR A 181 -4.96 5.67 18.27
CA TYR A 181 -5.36 4.92 17.08
C TYR A 181 -4.52 5.25 15.84
N TYR A 182 -3.63 6.24 15.90
CA TYR A 182 -2.61 6.43 14.88
C TYR A 182 -1.74 5.18 14.75
N CYS A 183 -1.35 4.59 15.89
CA CYS A 183 -0.56 3.36 15.95
C CYS A 183 -1.43 2.10 16.01
N HIS A 184 -2.50 2.10 16.80
CA HIS A 184 -3.33 0.90 17.03
C HIS A 184 -4.27 0.57 15.86
N GLY A 185 -4.57 1.54 15.00
CA GLY A 185 -5.48 1.38 13.89
C GLY A 185 -6.83 2.03 14.14
N THR A 186 -7.55 2.41 13.08
CA THR A 186 -8.94 2.87 13.13
C THR A 186 -9.88 1.81 12.56
N VAL A 187 -11.19 1.99 12.75
CA VAL A 187 -12.20 1.22 12.03
C VAL A 187 -12.62 2.00 10.80
N LEU A 188 -12.39 1.42 9.63
CA LEU A 188 -12.78 2.05 8.38
C LEU A 188 -14.26 1.83 8.10
N LYS A 189 -14.92 2.86 7.58
CA LYS A 189 -16.31 2.77 7.13
C LYS A 189 -16.56 3.73 5.98
N VAL A 190 -17.12 3.23 4.87
CA VAL A 190 -17.65 4.11 3.83
C VAL A 190 -18.88 4.83 4.37
N THR A 191 -18.84 6.17 4.36
CA THR A 191 -19.89 7.04 4.90
C THR A 191 -20.64 7.81 3.82
N GLY A 192 -20.21 7.71 2.56
CA GLY A 192 -20.83 8.40 1.44
C GLY A 192 -19.85 8.51 0.28
N THR A 193 -20.13 9.45 -0.60
CA THR A 193 -19.30 9.76 -1.77
C THR A 193 -19.17 11.27 -1.91
N GLU A 194 -18.06 11.71 -2.49
CA GLU A 194 -17.76 13.11 -2.78
C GLU A 194 -17.35 13.24 -4.25
N THR A 195 -17.97 14.15 -4.98
CA THR A 195 -17.53 14.50 -6.33
C THR A 195 -16.35 15.46 -6.25
N ARG A 196 -15.28 15.16 -6.98
CA ARG A 196 -14.12 16.03 -7.13
C ARG A 196 -13.89 16.30 -8.61
N ASN A 197 -13.69 17.57 -8.94
CA ASN A 197 -13.36 17.97 -10.30
C ASN A 197 -11.85 17.98 -10.48
N THR A 198 -11.37 17.26 -11.49
CA THR A 198 -9.95 17.15 -11.84
C THR A 198 -9.71 17.80 -13.20
N GLU A 199 -8.61 18.53 -13.34
CA GLU A 199 -8.31 19.22 -14.60
C GLU A 199 -8.18 18.27 -15.80
N MET A 200 -7.79 17.01 -15.56
CA MET A 200 -7.54 16.02 -16.62
C MET A 200 -8.71 15.08 -16.91
N ALA A 201 -9.47 14.65 -15.90
CA ALA A 201 -10.53 13.65 -16.06
C ALA A 201 -11.94 14.24 -15.80
N GLY A 202 -12.03 15.54 -15.50
CA GLY A 202 -13.29 16.18 -15.15
C GLY A 202 -13.80 15.72 -13.80
N GLU A 203 -15.12 15.65 -13.66
CA GLU A 203 -15.79 15.23 -12.43
C GLU A 203 -15.65 13.72 -12.21
N LEU A 204 -15.10 13.37 -11.05
CA LEU A 204 -14.97 11.99 -10.59
C LEU A 204 -15.61 11.84 -9.22
N LEU A 205 -16.26 10.70 -8.98
CA LEU A 205 -16.88 10.37 -7.70
C LEU A 205 -15.92 9.54 -6.86
N PHE A 206 -15.69 9.92 -5.62
CA PHE A 206 -14.80 9.20 -4.70
C PHE A 206 -15.54 8.78 -3.43
N PRO A 207 -15.28 7.60 -2.86
CA PRO A 207 -15.84 7.22 -1.58
C PRO A 207 -15.28 8.10 -0.46
N THR A 208 -16.15 8.56 0.44
CA THR A 208 -15.77 9.17 1.71
C THR A 208 -15.64 8.06 2.76
N ILE A 209 -14.45 7.90 3.33
CA ILE A 209 -14.13 6.81 4.26
C ILE A 209 -13.81 7.38 5.64
N ALA A 210 -14.67 7.15 6.61
CA ALA A 210 -14.39 7.48 8.01
C ALA A 210 -13.27 6.59 8.56
N GLY A 211 -12.39 7.17 9.38
CA GLY A 211 -11.22 6.48 9.93
C GLY A 211 -10.03 6.40 8.97
N TRP A 212 -10.17 6.82 7.71
CA TRP A 212 -9.10 6.92 6.73
C TRP A 212 -8.63 8.38 6.57
N PRO A 213 -7.33 8.65 6.35
CA PRO A 213 -6.21 7.71 6.24
C PRO A 213 -5.73 7.18 7.59
N ASN A 214 -5.35 5.90 7.64
CA ASN A 214 -4.73 5.28 8.81
C ASN A 214 -3.86 4.09 8.39
N GLN A 215 -2.70 3.91 9.03
CA GLN A 215 -1.78 2.79 8.78
C GLN A 215 -1.42 2.08 10.09
N GLY A 216 -2.27 2.20 11.11
CA GLY A 216 -2.08 1.52 12.38
C GLY A 216 -2.20 0.01 12.22
N VAL A 217 -1.44 -0.73 13.01
CA VAL A 217 -1.20 -2.17 12.81
C VAL A 217 -2.46 -3.05 12.92
N GLY A 218 -3.48 -2.58 13.63
CA GLY A 218 -4.75 -3.26 13.83
C GLY A 218 -5.92 -2.53 13.18
N ARG A 219 -5.68 -1.77 12.10
CA ARG A 219 -6.75 -1.10 11.33
C ARG A 219 -7.75 -2.14 10.84
N VAL A 220 -9.04 -1.92 11.12
CA VAL A 220 -10.13 -2.78 10.64
C VAL A 220 -10.53 -2.30 9.25
N ASN A 221 -10.32 -3.13 8.24
CA ASN A 221 -10.45 -2.78 6.83
C ASN A 221 -11.89 -2.93 6.31
N LEU A 222 -12.11 -2.43 5.08
CA LEU A 222 -13.43 -2.38 4.44
C LEU A 222 -13.88 -3.73 3.87
N ASP A 223 -12.98 -4.70 3.75
CA ASP A 223 -13.27 -6.11 3.48
C ASP A 223 -13.34 -6.96 4.77
N GLY A 224 -13.31 -6.32 5.94
CA GLY A 224 -13.41 -6.95 7.25
C GLY A 224 -12.11 -7.56 7.79
N THR A 225 -10.99 -7.44 7.06
CA THR A 225 -9.65 -7.90 7.51
C THR A 225 -9.02 -6.98 8.54
#